data_AF-A0A6N8JLQ0-F1
#
_entry.id   AF-A0A6N8JLQ0-F1
#
_cell.length_a   1.000
_cell.length_b   1.000
_cell.length_c   1.000
_cell.angle_alpha   90.00
_cell.angle_beta   90.00
_cell.angle_gamma   90.00
#
_symmetry.space_group_name_H-M   'P 1'
#
loop_
_entity.id
_entity.type
_entity.pdbx_description
1 polymer ?
#
loop_
_entity_poly.entity_id
_entity_poly.type
_entity_poly.pdbx_seq_one_letter_code
_entity_poly.pdbx_strand_id
1 'polypeptide(L)'
;MKVSYVPLLCLFLTISMAVQAQSKLSITMVGNGAIRAVIDDRNYICQDNSLTIEDLAPGYHSVKLFLVRKERWNNAAYGQQVYNANLLIKSQYYTDIVVNRFGKTLVDEQPLTRGDYYDNMDRGNGGKDWNNHDNRPGQGYNNPRAPQQMSDDAFAMAREAIRKESFDNTRMTVAQQIADNNYFTTAQVKELVKLFAFEDRKLDFAKYAYARTLDRNNYFTINEVFSFSRTKEDLADYIKNFR
;
A
#
# COMPACT_ATOMS: atom_id res chain seq x y z
N MET A 1 -49.35 43.05 46.83
CA MET A 1 -48.15 43.22 45.99
C MET A 1 -47.02 42.35 46.52
N LYS A 2 -46.76 41.21 45.88
CA LYS A 2 -45.50 40.47 46.00
C LYS A 2 -45.14 40.05 44.58
N VAL A 3 -44.19 40.77 44.00
CA VAL A 3 -43.53 40.40 42.75
C VAL A 3 -42.48 39.37 43.15
N SER A 4 -42.55 38.17 42.61
CA SER A 4 -41.49 37.18 42.77
C SER A 4 -41.17 36.58 41.41
N TYR A 5 -39.90 36.75 41.06
CA TYR A 5 -39.33 36.57 39.74
C TYR A 5 -39.23 35.09 39.38
N VAL A 6 -39.56 34.79 38.12
CA VAL A 6 -39.31 33.52 37.45
C VAL A 6 -37.81 33.39 37.18
N PRO A 7 -37.11 32.34 37.67
CA PRO A 7 -35.86 31.95 37.05
C PRO A 7 -36.21 31.16 35.78
N LEU A 8 -36.02 31.82 34.64
CA LEU A 8 -35.99 31.21 33.31
C LEU A 8 -34.85 30.17 33.32
N LEU A 9 -35.20 28.90 33.49
CA LEU A 9 -34.26 27.79 33.37
C LEU A 9 -33.91 27.65 31.88
N CYS A 10 -32.97 28.46 31.40
CA CYS A 10 -32.29 28.23 30.13
C CYS A 10 -31.46 26.95 30.27
N LEU A 11 -32.10 25.82 30.01
CA LEU A 11 -31.40 24.58 29.69
C LEU A 11 -30.65 24.84 28.39
N PHE A 12 -29.38 25.24 28.50
CA PHE A 12 -28.45 25.18 27.39
C PHE A 12 -28.35 23.72 26.97
N LEU A 13 -29.20 23.32 26.02
CA LEU A 13 -29.01 22.14 25.23
C LEU A 13 -27.77 22.42 24.37
N THR A 14 -26.59 22.31 24.97
CA THR A 14 -25.38 22.08 24.18
C THR A 14 -25.57 20.68 23.62
N ILE A 15 -26.26 20.61 22.49
CA ILE A 15 -25.93 19.62 21.48
C ILE A 15 -24.48 19.93 21.18
N SER A 16 -23.57 19.35 21.97
CA SER A 16 -22.21 19.14 21.53
C SER A 16 -22.40 18.29 20.30
N MET A 17 -22.48 18.95 19.15
CA MET A 17 -21.97 18.37 17.93
C MET A 17 -20.51 18.11 18.27
N ALA A 18 -20.24 16.98 18.92
CA ALA A 18 -19.02 16.26 18.64
C ALA A 18 -19.14 16.02 17.13
N VAL A 19 -18.61 16.96 16.35
CA VAL A 19 -18.02 16.63 15.07
C VAL A 19 -17.06 15.52 15.46
N GLN A 20 -17.53 14.28 15.34
CA GLN A 20 -16.74 13.12 15.69
C GLN A 20 -15.60 13.20 14.70
N ALA A 21 -14.47 13.70 15.20
CA ALA A 21 -13.26 13.90 14.44
C ALA A 21 -12.77 12.50 14.09
N GLN A 22 -13.38 11.91 13.07
CA GLN A 22 -13.08 10.56 12.63
C GLN A 22 -11.67 10.62 12.07
N SER A 23 -10.80 9.79 12.63
CA SER A 23 -9.46 9.55 12.14
C SER A 23 -9.30 8.06 11.99
N LYS A 24 -8.55 7.62 11.00
CA LYS A 24 -8.40 6.20 10.72
C LYS A 24 -6.93 5.87 10.65
N LEU A 25 -6.48 4.94 11.48
CA LEU A 25 -5.14 4.39 11.43
C LEU A 25 -5.22 2.96 10.92
N SER A 26 -4.55 2.70 9.81
CA SER A 26 -4.37 1.36 9.27
C SER A 26 -2.91 0.94 9.35
N ILE A 27 -2.69 -0.33 9.64
CA ILE A 27 -1.38 -0.98 9.64
C ILE A 27 -1.50 -2.22 8.79
N THR A 28 -0.75 -2.29 7.70
CA THR A 28 -0.80 -3.40 6.73
C THR A 28 0.56 -4.09 6.62
N MET A 29 0.57 -5.41 6.69
CA MET A 29 1.73 -6.26 6.40
C MET A 29 1.68 -6.76 4.96
N VAL A 30 2.73 -6.46 4.19
CA VAL A 30 2.91 -7.04 2.86
C VAL A 30 3.63 -8.38 2.97
N GLY A 31 2.90 -9.47 2.72
CA GLY A 31 3.40 -10.84 2.73
C GLY A 31 2.70 -11.71 3.77
N ASN A 32 3.31 -12.83 4.14
CA ASN A 32 2.69 -13.81 5.06
C ASN A 32 3.16 -13.67 6.53
N GLY A 33 3.83 -12.56 6.86
CA GLY A 33 4.24 -12.26 8.23
C GLY A 33 3.06 -11.79 9.06
N ALA A 34 3.23 -11.73 10.38
CA ALA A 34 2.22 -11.19 11.28
C ALA A 34 2.79 -9.98 12.03
N ILE A 35 1.99 -8.93 12.19
CA ILE A 35 2.40 -7.70 12.88
C ILE A 35 1.65 -7.57 14.20
N ARG A 36 2.40 -7.44 15.29
CA ARG A 36 1.84 -6.93 16.54
C ARG A 36 2.08 -5.42 16.60
N ALA A 37 1.02 -4.67 16.86
CA ALA A 37 1.09 -3.23 17.08
C ALA A 37 0.92 -2.91 18.56
N VAL A 38 1.68 -1.93 19.07
CA VAL A 38 1.47 -1.33 20.38
C VAL A 38 1.24 0.15 20.17
N ILE A 39 0.05 0.62 20.51
CA ILE A 39 -0.38 2.01 20.32
C ILE A 39 -0.82 2.54 21.69
N ASP A 40 -0.16 3.59 22.18
CA ASP A 40 -0.36 4.13 23.54
C ASP A 40 -0.45 3.04 24.61
N ASP A 41 0.54 2.15 24.60
CA ASP A 41 0.67 0.99 25.50
C ASP A 41 -0.42 -0.10 25.38
N ARG A 42 -1.36 0.04 24.44
CA ARG A 42 -2.36 -0.99 24.11
C ARG A 42 -1.84 -1.91 23.02
N ASN A 43 -1.97 -3.22 23.24
CA ASN A 43 -1.53 -4.24 22.29
C ASN A 43 -2.66 -4.59 21.32
N TYR A 44 -2.32 -4.59 20.04
CA TYR A 44 -3.19 -4.98 18.94
C TYR A 44 -2.54 -6.07 18.10
N ILE A 45 -3.39 -6.95 17.62
CA ILE A 45 -3.06 -8.17 16.89
C ILE A 45 -3.71 -8.00 15.52
N CYS A 46 -2.90 -7.86 14.46
CA CYS A 46 -3.43 -7.74 13.10
C CYS A 46 -4.07 -9.07 12.68
N GLN A 47 -5.36 -9.05 12.34
CA GLN A 47 -6.05 -10.18 11.73
C GLN A 47 -5.82 -10.09 10.22
N ASP A 48 -5.55 -11.21 9.54
CA ASP A 48 -5.38 -11.23 8.08
C ASP A 48 -4.36 -10.23 7.52
N ASN A 49 -3.23 -10.09 8.21
CA ASN A 49 -2.11 -9.21 7.84
C ASN A 49 -2.43 -7.70 7.92
N SER A 50 -3.59 -7.28 8.43
CA SER A 50 -3.94 -5.86 8.59
C SER A 50 -4.59 -5.56 9.94
N LEU A 51 -4.55 -4.29 10.34
CA LEU A 51 -5.23 -3.77 11.52
C LEU A 51 -5.70 -2.36 11.22
N THR A 52 -6.99 -2.14 11.43
CA THR A 52 -7.61 -0.83 11.23
C THR A 52 -8.24 -0.35 12.53
N ILE A 53 -7.96 0.89 12.89
CA ILE A 53 -8.44 1.56 14.11
C ILE A 53 -9.15 2.84 13.67
N GLU A 54 -10.46 2.89 13.87
CA GLU A 54 -11.32 3.99 13.41
C GLU A 54 -11.64 5.02 14.50
N ASP A 55 -11.35 4.70 15.77
CA ASP A 55 -11.70 5.52 16.94
C ASP A 55 -10.44 6.02 17.68
N LEU A 56 -9.42 6.42 16.92
CA LEU A 56 -8.26 7.09 17.50
C LEU A 56 -8.55 8.60 17.60
N ALA A 57 -8.30 9.20 18.77
CA ALA A 57 -8.45 10.65 18.91
C ALA A 57 -7.41 11.37 18.04
N PRO A 58 -7.69 12.54 17.47
CA PRO A 58 -6.65 13.34 16.84
C PRO A 58 -5.60 13.77 17.87
N GLY A 59 -4.32 13.62 17.56
CA GLY A 59 -3.23 13.90 18.49
C GLY A 59 -1.96 13.12 18.20
N TYR A 60 -0.97 13.23 19.09
CA TYR A 60 0.24 12.40 19.00
C TYR A 60 0.01 11.07 19.69
N HIS A 61 0.30 9.99 18.98
CA HIS A 61 0.18 8.62 19.46
C HIS A 61 1.53 7.91 19.37
N SER A 62 1.91 7.18 20.41
CA SER A 62 3.12 6.34 20.38
C SER A 62 2.81 5.05 19.66
N VAL A 63 3.44 4.79 18.52
CA VAL A 63 3.22 3.59 17.71
C VAL A 63 4.48 2.74 17.62
N LYS A 64 4.39 1.49 18.06
CA LYS A 64 5.45 0.48 17.94
C LYS A 64 4.93 -0.73 17.18
N LEU A 65 5.67 -1.19 16.18
CA LEU A 65 5.32 -2.38 15.41
C LEU A 65 6.39 -3.44 15.55
N PHE A 66 5.94 -4.68 15.71
CA PHE A 66 6.78 -5.86 15.84
C PHE A 66 6.39 -6.89 14.80
N LEU A 67 7.37 -7.37 14.02
CA LEU A 67 7.19 -8.57 13.20
C LEU A 67 7.28 -9.80 14.08
N VAL A 68 6.24 -10.63 14.01
CA VAL A 68 6.11 -11.86 14.79
C VAL A 68 5.94 -13.04 13.83
N ARG A 69 6.59 -14.18 14.13
CA ARG A 69 6.32 -15.43 13.42
C ARG A 69 4.93 -15.93 13.82
N LYS A 70 4.09 -16.31 12.84
CA LYS A 70 2.69 -16.75 13.09
C LYS A 70 2.58 -17.84 14.18
N GLU A 71 3.52 -18.76 14.23
CA GLU A 71 3.62 -19.84 15.23
C GLU A 71 3.85 -19.38 16.68
N ARG A 72 4.20 -18.11 16.89
CA ARG A 72 4.57 -17.52 18.19
C ARG A 72 3.70 -16.32 18.57
N TRP A 73 2.58 -16.12 17.89
CA TRP A 73 1.69 -14.96 18.06
C TRP A 73 1.24 -14.70 19.51
N ASN A 74 0.99 -15.77 20.27
CA ASN A 74 0.53 -15.68 21.66
C ASN A 74 1.65 -15.36 22.67
N ASN A 75 2.91 -15.28 22.24
CA ASN A 75 4.03 -15.02 23.14
C ASN A 75 4.60 -13.62 22.94
N ALA A 76 4.31 -12.74 23.89
CA ALA A 76 4.70 -11.33 23.83
C ALA A 76 6.22 -11.08 23.85
N ALA A 77 7.03 -12.08 24.22
CA ALA A 77 8.49 -11.98 24.24
C ALA A 77 9.14 -12.10 22.85
N TYR A 78 8.40 -12.53 21.83
CA TYR A 78 8.93 -12.79 20.49
C TYR A 78 8.39 -11.78 19.48
N GLY A 79 9.25 -10.89 19.01
CA GLY A 79 8.98 -10.01 17.89
C GLY A 79 10.13 -9.08 17.59
N GLN A 80 10.52 -8.95 16.32
CA GLN A 80 11.51 -7.97 15.91
C GLN A 80 10.81 -6.61 15.79
N GLN A 81 11.25 -5.62 16.56
CA GLN A 81 10.77 -4.26 16.40
C GLN A 81 11.18 -3.72 15.02
N VAL A 82 10.20 -3.27 14.25
CA VAL A 82 10.38 -2.73 12.88
C VAL A 82 9.95 -1.28 12.75
N TYR A 83 9.17 -0.79 13.72
CA TYR A 83 8.75 0.60 13.78
C TYR A 83 8.63 1.05 15.23
N ASN A 84 9.04 2.28 15.52
CA ASN A 84 8.89 2.94 16.81
C ASN A 84 8.95 4.46 16.62
N ALA A 85 7.79 5.12 16.63
CA ALA A 85 7.70 6.56 16.46
C ALA A 85 6.44 7.14 17.13
N ASN A 86 6.49 8.43 17.44
CA ASN A 86 5.31 9.20 17.81
C ASN A 86 4.69 9.79 16.54
N LEU A 87 3.49 9.35 16.19
CA LEU A 87 2.80 9.73 14.97
C LEU A 87 1.72 10.77 15.28
N LEU A 88 1.64 11.82 14.47
CA LEU A 88 0.54 12.77 14.54
C LEU A 88 -0.66 12.22 13.77
N ILE A 89 -1.70 11.85 14.49
CA ILE A 89 -2.97 11.43 13.92
C ILE A 89 -3.83 12.66 13.73
N LYS A 90 -4.18 12.97 12.48
CA LYS A 90 -4.95 14.16 12.13
C LYS A 90 -6.44 13.83 12.09
N SER A 91 -7.26 14.79 12.51
CA SER A 91 -8.70 14.73 12.31
C SER A 91 -9.03 14.71 10.81
N GLN A 92 -9.97 13.87 10.38
CA GLN A 92 -10.38 13.75 8.97
C GLN A 92 -9.26 13.26 8.05
N TYR A 93 -8.33 12.45 8.56
CA TYR A 93 -7.30 11.80 7.77
C TYR A 93 -7.30 10.29 8.00
N TYR A 94 -6.97 9.58 6.93
CA TYR A 94 -6.57 8.19 6.92
C TYR A 94 -5.05 8.14 6.94
N THR A 95 -4.49 7.62 8.02
CA THR A 95 -3.05 7.38 8.15
C THR A 95 -2.80 5.89 7.96
N ASP A 96 -1.96 5.53 6.99
CA ASP A 96 -1.62 4.15 6.68
C ASP A 96 -0.15 3.86 6.98
N ILE A 97 0.12 2.75 7.66
CA ILE A 97 1.46 2.25 7.90
C ILE A 97 1.61 0.90 7.20
N VAL A 98 2.39 0.87 6.13
CA VAL A 98 2.68 -0.36 5.40
C VAL A 98 4.04 -0.90 5.82
N VAL A 99 4.08 -2.15 6.27
CA VAL A 99 5.31 -2.86 6.61
C VAL A 99 5.55 -3.96 5.58
N ASN A 100 6.75 -4.02 5.02
CA ASN A 100 7.09 -5.10 4.09
C ASN A 100 7.72 -6.32 4.80
N ARG A 101 7.90 -7.40 4.04
CA ARG A 101 8.52 -8.66 4.51
C ARG A 101 9.92 -8.52 5.13
N PHE A 102 10.60 -7.41 4.88
CA PHE A 102 11.94 -7.12 5.41
C PHE A 102 11.90 -6.20 6.65
N GLY A 103 10.71 -5.80 7.11
CA GLY A 103 10.54 -4.88 8.23
C GLY A 103 10.79 -3.42 7.88
N LYS A 104 10.85 -3.05 6.60
CA LYS A 104 10.81 -1.64 6.19
C LYS A 104 9.38 -1.13 6.30
N THR A 105 9.23 0.10 6.74
CA THR A 105 7.95 0.76 6.97
C THR A 105 7.79 1.97 6.06
N LEU A 106 6.58 2.15 5.54
CA LEU A 106 6.14 3.32 4.80
C LEU A 106 4.94 3.89 5.55
N VAL A 107 4.89 5.21 5.70
CA VAL A 107 3.79 5.91 6.35
C VAL A 107 3.22 6.89 5.34
N ASP A 108 1.92 6.82 5.08
CA ASP A 108 1.21 7.72 4.18
C ASP A 108 -0.03 8.30 4.87
N GLU A 109 -0.47 9.47 4.42
CA GLU A 109 -1.66 10.15 4.95
C GLU A 109 -2.53 10.66 3.79
N GLN A 110 -3.84 10.39 3.87
CA GLN A 110 -4.83 10.86 2.91
C GLN A 110 -6.00 11.54 3.63
N PRO A 111 -6.54 12.66 3.12
CA PRO A 111 -7.76 13.24 3.67
C PRO A 111 -8.95 12.30 3.51
N LEU A 112 -9.75 12.14 4.57
CA LEU A 112 -11.06 11.47 4.54
C LEU A 112 -12.05 12.39 3.82
N THR A 113 -11.97 12.43 2.49
CA THR A 113 -12.95 13.15 1.67
C THR A 113 -14.27 12.36 1.76
N ARG A 114 -15.36 13.03 2.16
CA ARG A 114 -16.69 12.42 2.35
C ARG A 114 -17.12 11.67 1.08
N GLY A 115 -16.88 10.36 1.04
CA GLY A 115 -17.06 9.53 -0.16
C GLY A 115 -16.28 8.21 -0.12
N ASP A 116 -16.73 7.28 0.73
CA ASP A 116 -17.02 5.85 0.55
C ASP A 116 -16.18 4.93 -0.37
N TYR A 117 -15.02 5.34 -0.89
CA TYR A 117 -14.21 4.46 -1.76
C TYR A 117 -13.31 3.50 -0.97
N TYR A 118 -12.71 3.96 0.15
CA TYR A 118 -11.79 3.14 0.97
C TYR A 118 -12.50 2.36 2.09
N ASP A 119 -13.59 2.88 2.65
CA ASP A 119 -14.31 2.22 3.76
C ASP A 119 -15.00 0.91 3.36
N ASN A 120 -15.30 0.73 2.06
CA ASN A 120 -15.89 -0.49 1.54
C ASN A 120 -14.88 -1.63 1.32
N MET A 121 -13.57 -1.37 1.38
CA MET A 121 -12.55 -2.44 1.27
C MET A 121 -12.22 -3.09 2.61
N ASP A 122 -12.40 -2.36 3.73
CA ASP A 122 -12.13 -2.87 5.09
C ASP A 122 -13.30 -3.65 5.71
N ARG A 123 -14.54 -3.40 5.25
CA ARG A 123 -15.70 -4.18 5.65
C ARG A 123 -15.75 -5.45 4.81
N GLY A 124 -15.02 -6.46 5.25
CA GLY A 124 -15.19 -7.83 4.76
C GLY A 124 -16.67 -8.20 4.78
N ASN A 125 -17.30 -8.20 3.60
CA ASN A 125 -18.60 -8.81 3.43
C ASN A 125 -18.48 -9.86 2.34
N GLY A 126 -18.56 -11.12 2.79
CA GLY A 126 -18.89 -12.24 1.94
C GLY A 126 -20.05 -11.85 1.05
N GLY A 127 -19.95 -12.28 -0.21
CA GLY A 127 -20.83 -11.85 -1.27
C GLY A 127 -22.33 -12.02 -1.00
N LYS A 128 -23.09 -11.40 -1.91
CA LYS A 128 -24.56 -11.31 -2.08
C LYS A 128 -24.96 -9.82 -1.96
N ASP A 129 -25.56 -9.16 -2.95
CA ASP A 129 -26.35 -9.61 -4.09
C ASP A 129 -26.36 -8.53 -5.19
N TRP A 130 -26.23 -8.95 -6.45
CA TRP A 130 -26.95 -8.30 -7.54
C TRP A 130 -27.93 -9.33 -8.08
N ASN A 131 -29.11 -9.41 -7.46
CA ASN A 131 -30.20 -10.22 -7.99
C ASN A 131 -30.86 -9.49 -9.16
N ASN A 132 -30.65 -9.99 -10.39
CA ASN A 132 -31.73 -10.06 -11.37
C ASN A 132 -31.46 -11.10 -12.47
N HIS A 133 -32.25 -12.18 -12.44
CA HIS A 133 -32.76 -12.99 -13.55
C HIS A 133 -31.77 -13.50 -14.62
N ASP A 134 -31.36 -14.78 -14.53
CA ASP A 134 -32.05 -15.86 -15.24
C ASP A 134 -31.29 -17.18 -15.15
N ASN A 135 -32.10 -18.23 -15.07
CA ASN A 135 -31.74 -19.62 -14.90
C ASN A 135 -31.01 -20.17 -16.15
N ARG A 136 -29.71 -20.52 -16.02
CA ARG A 136 -29.00 -21.57 -16.78
C ARG A 136 -27.58 -21.78 -16.23
N PRO A 137 -27.16 -23.02 -15.88
CA PRO A 137 -25.77 -23.29 -15.55
C PRO A 137 -24.95 -23.32 -16.84
N GLY A 138 -24.46 -22.15 -17.27
CA GLY A 138 -23.43 -22.06 -18.29
C GLY A 138 -22.11 -22.55 -17.69
N GLN A 139 -21.62 -23.68 -18.18
CA GLN A 139 -20.27 -24.18 -17.90
C GLN A 139 -19.24 -23.11 -18.29
N GLY A 140 -18.85 -22.28 -17.32
CA GLY A 140 -17.79 -21.30 -17.47
C GLY A 140 -16.45 -21.99 -17.32
N TYR A 141 -15.82 -22.29 -18.46
CA TYR A 141 -14.43 -22.68 -18.52
C TYR A 141 -13.57 -21.69 -17.71
N ASN A 142 -12.98 -22.16 -16.61
CA ASN A 142 -11.90 -21.49 -15.91
C ASN A 142 -10.68 -21.46 -16.85
N ASN A 143 -10.68 -20.51 -17.78
CA ASN A 143 -9.50 -20.19 -18.55
C ASN A 143 -8.61 -19.32 -17.64
N PRO A 144 -7.35 -19.71 -17.34
CA PRO A 144 -6.43 -18.86 -16.60
C PRO A 144 -6.34 -17.52 -17.34
N ARG A 145 -6.73 -16.42 -16.68
CA ARG A 145 -6.59 -15.08 -17.25
C ARG A 145 -5.13 -14.91 -17.64
N ALA A 146 -4.88 -14.71 -18.94
CA ALA A 146 -3.54 -14.42 -19.43
C ALA A 146 -2.97 -13.22 -18.65
N PRO A 147 -1.66 -13.20 -18.37
CA PRO A 147 -1.04 -12.09 -17.64
C PRO A 147 -1.34 -10.77 -18.36
N GLN A 148 -1.95 -9.84 -17.64
CA GLN A 148 -2.33 -8.52 -18.15
C GLN A 148 -1.31 -7.48 -17.73
N GLN A 149 -1.10 -6.48 -18.59
CA GLN A 149 -0.25 -5.34 -18.25
C GLN A 149 -0.82 -4.59 -17.05
N MET A 150 0.06 -3.95 -16.29
CA MET A 150 -0.33 -2.96 -15.31
C MET A 150 -1.15 -1.85 -16.00
N SER A 151 -2.29 -1.49 -15.42
CA SER A 151 -3.11 -0.39 -15.93
C SER A 151 -2.37 0.93 -15.80
N ASP A 152 -2.73 1.92 -16.63
CA ASP A 152 -2.04 3.21 -16.65
C ASP A 152 -2.12 3.95 -15.31
N ASP A 153 -3.25 3.86 -14.60
CA ASP A 153 -3.42 4.45 -13.27
C ASP A 153 -2.53 3.76 -12.22
N ALA A 154 -2.51 2.43 -12.21
CA ALA A 154 -1.64 1.66 -11.32
C ALA A 154 -0.16 1.91 -11.63
N PHE A 155 0.16 2.08 -12.91
CA PHE A 155 1.50 2.40 -13.36
C PHE A 155 1.94 3.81 -12.95
N ALA A 156 1.05 4.80 -13.04
CA ALA A 156 1.32 6.15 -12.57
C ALA A 156 1.64 6.17 -11.06
N MET A 157 0.89 5.42 -10.25
CA MET A 157 1.16 5.26 -8.82
C MET A 157 2.49 4.55 -8.55
N ALA A 158 2.76 3.44 -9.25
CA ALA A 158 4.02 2.70 -9.14
C ALA A 158 5.24 3.55 -9.49
N ARG A 159 5.16 4.30 -10.60
CA ARG A 159 6.20 5.22 -11.06
C ARG A 159 6.45 6.30 -10.02
N GLU A 160 5.40 6.87 -9.43
CA GLU A 160 5.53 7.90 -8.41
C GLU A 160 6.15 7.36 -7.12
N ALA A 161 5.78 6.16 -6.69
CA ALA A 161 6.37 5.50 -5.53
C ALA A 161 7.89 5.32 -5.68
N ILE A 162 8.36 4.90 -6.86
CA ILE A 162 9.79 4.78 -7.14
C ILE A 162 10.45 6.17 -7.21
N ARG A 163 9.82 7.14 -7.89
CA ARG A 163 10.38 8.48 -8.10
C ARG A 163 10.64 9.23 -6.79
N LYS A 164 9.75 9.06 -5.80
CA LYS A 164 9.84 9.74 -4.48
C LYS A 164 11.01 9.27 -3.62
N GLU A 165 11.59 8.10 -3.90
CA GLU A 165 12.74 7.60 -3.16
C GLU A 165 14.01 8.38 -3.45
N SER A 166 14.75 8.76 -2.40
CA SER A 166 15.96 9.60 -2.51
C SER A 166 17.23 8.82 -2.89
N PHE A 167 17.25 7.50 -2.66
CA PHE A 167 18.41 6.66 -2.88
C PHE A 167 18.15 5.59 -3.94
N ASP A 168 19.05 5.43 -4.90
CA ASP A 168 18.90 4.47 -6.02
C ASP A 168 18.77 3.02 -5.54
N ASN A 169 19.41 2.64 -4.42
CA ASN A 169 19.22 1.31 -3.83
C ASN A 169 17.79 1.09 -3.32
N THR A 170 17.16 2.13 -2.78
CA THR A 170 15.77 2.06 -2.32
C THR A 170 14.82 2.05 -3.50
N ARG A 171 15.06 2.88 -4.53
CA ARG A 171 14.35 2.82 -5.82
C ARG A 171 14.36 1.43 -6.41
N MET A 172 15.53 0.77 -6.42
CA MET A 172 15.69 -0.58 -6.95
C MET A 172 14.83 -1.57 -6.18
N THR A 173 14.86 -1.50 -4.84
CA THR A 173 14.06 -2.37 -3.98
C THR A 173 12.56 -2.22 -4.26
N VAL A 174 12.08 -0.98 -4.36
CA VAL A 174 10.66 -0.67 -4.62
C VAL A 174 10.27 -1.13 -6.02
N ALA A 175 11.10 -0.85 -7.03
CA ALA A 175 10.84 -1.23 -8.41
C ALA A 175 10.77 -2.75 -8.59
N GLN A 176 11.67 -3.51 -7.96
CA GLN A 176 11.64 -4.98 -7.95
C GLN A 176 10.37 -5.52 -7.30
N GLN A 177 9.98 -4.97 -6.14
CA GLN A 177 8.76 -5.37 -5.43
C GLN A 177 7.50 -5.16 -6.28
N ILE A 178 7.43 -4.04 -7.00
CA ILE A 178 6.33 -3.74 -7.93
C ILE A 178 6.36 -4.75 -9.09
N ALA A 179 7.53 -5.03 -9.66
CA ALA A 179 7.66 -5.97 -10.77
C ALA A 179 7.40 -7.44 -10.41
N ASP A 180 7.63 -7.86 -9.17
CA ASP A 180 7.36 -9.21 -8.69
C ASP A 180 5.88 -9.62 -8.77
N ASN A 181 4.95 -8.67 -8.82
CA ASN A 181 3.50 -8.93 -8.78
C ASN A 181 2.76 -8.42 -10.01
N ASN A 182 3.47 -7.83 -10.98
CA ASN A 182 2.85 -7.19 -12.13
C ASN A 182 3.55 -7.60 -13.43
N TYR A 183 2.84 -7.40 -14.54
CA TYR A 183 3.42 -7.46 -15.87
C TYR A 183 3.40 -6.07 -16.50
N PHE A 184 4.39 -5.79 -17.34
CA PHE A 184 4.55 -4.48 -17.97
C PHE A 184 4.59 -4.61 -19.49
N THR A 185 4.29 -3.49 -20.15
CA THR A 185 4.78 -3.26 -21.50
C THR A 185 6.23 -2.78 -21.46
N THR A 186 6.94 -2.96 -22.56
CA THR A 186 8.29 -2.44 -22.74
C THR A 186 8.34 -0.93 -22.56
N ALA A 187 7.29 -0.21 -22.98
CA ALA A 187 7.17 1.23 -22.77
C ALA A 187 7.13 1.59 -21.27
N GLN A 188 6.34 0.87 -20.48
CA GLN A 188 6.30 1.02 -19.03
C GLN A 188 7.65 0.71 -18.38
N VAL A 189 8.32 -0.38 -18.78
CA VAL A 189 9.67 -0.70 -18.28
C VAL A 189 10.65 0.41 -18.64
N LYS A 190 10.63 0.91 -19.88
CA LYS A 190 11.48 2.02 -20.33
C LYS A 190 11.31 3.26 -19.43
N GLU A 191 10.08 3.61 -19.05
CA GLU A 191 9.82 4.71 -18.13
C GLU A 191 10.39 4.46 -16.72
N LEU A 192 10.21 3.25 -16.18
CA LEU A 192 10.75 2.91 -14.86
C LEU A 192 12.28 2.89 -14.85
N VAL A 193 12.91 2.39 -15.90
CA VAL A 193 14.38 2.39 -16.06
C VAL A 193 14.92 3.82 -16.04
N LYS A 194 14.21 4.79 -16.63
CA LYS A 194 14.63 6.21 -16.63
C LYS A 194 14.67 6.85 -15.24
N LEU A 195 14.04 6.24 -14.23
CA LEU A 195 14.05 6.77 -12.86
C LEU A 195 15.38 6.55 -12.12
N PHE A 196 16.25 5.68 -12.64
CA PHE A 196 17.57 5.43 -12.06
C PHE A 196 18.61 6.42 -12.60
N ALA A 197 19.44 6.94 -11.71
CA ALA A 197 20.48 7.90 -12.09
C ALA A 197 21.68 7.21 -12.72
N PHE A 198 22.07 6.05 -12.16
CA PHE A 198 23.26 5.32 -12.58
C PHE A 198 22.95 4.25 -13.64
N GLU A 199 23.82 4.14 -14.63
CA GLU A 199 23.63 3.23 -15.77
C GLU A 199 23.64 1.75 -15.36
N ASP A 200 24.48 1.37 -14.40
CA ASP A 200 24.49 0.01 -13.84
C ASP A 200 23.14 -0.34 -13.20
N ARG A 201 22.51 0.62 -12.52
CA ARG A 201 21.17 0.43 -11.91
C ARG A 201 20.06 0.35 -12.95
N LYS A 202 20.16 1.13 -14.01
CA LYS A 202 19.26 1.00 -15.17
C LYS A 202 19.34 -0.40 -15.76
N LEU A 203 20.55 -0.93 -15.93
CA LEU A 203 20.80 -2.25 -16.50
C LEU A 203 20.28 -3.37 -15.59
N ASP A 204 20.57 -3.30 -14.28
CA ASP A 204 20.09 -4.25 -13.28
C ASP A 204 18.56 -4.38 -13.33
N PHE A 205 17.85 -3.25 -13.33
CA PHE A 205 16.39 -3.25 -13.37
C PHE A 205 15.85 -3.72 -14.72
N ALA A 206 16.47 -3.30 -15.84
CA ALA A 206 16.08 -3.75 -17.17
C ALA A 206 16.25 -5.27 -17.33
N LYS A 207 17.30 -5.89 -16.77
CA LYS A 207 17.43 -7.35 -16.78
C LYS A 207 16.33 -8.00 -15.95
N TYR A 208 16.09 -7.48 -14.74
CA TYR A 208 15.08 -7.99 -13.83
C TYR A 208 13.66 -7.94 -14.41
N ALA A 209 13.27 -6.82 -15.04
CA ALA A 209 11.93 -6.62 -15.59
C ALA A 209 11.65 -7.43 -16.87
N TYR A 210 12.68 -7.97 -17.55
CA TYR A 210 12.52 -8.69 -18.82
C TYR A 210 11.58 -9.90 -18.70
N ALA A 211 11.72 -10.68 -17.62
CA ALA A 211 10.87 -11.83 -17.32
C ALA A 211 9.38 -11.47 -17.19
N ARG A 212 9.09 -10.23 -16.78
CA ARG A 212 7.74 -9.70 -16.50
C ARG A 212 7.24 -8.74 -17.57
N THR A 213 7.89 -8.71 -18.72
CA THR A 213 7.44 -7.91 -19.86
C THR A 213 6.63 -8.76 -20.82
N LEU A 214 5.48 -8.24 -21.26
CA LEU A 214 4.54 -8.95 -22.13
C LEU A 214 4.98 -8.89 -23.60
N ASP A 215 5.39 -7.71 -24.06
CA ASP A 215 5.75 -7.42 -25.46
C ASP A 215 7.27 -7.45 -25.65
N ARG A 216 7.95 -8.52 -25.21
CA ARG A 216 9.42 -8.65 -25.24
C ARG A 216 10.04 -8.45 -26.63
N ASN A 217 9.28 -8.64 -27.71
CA ASN A 217 9.71 -8.33 -29.07
C ASN A 217 10.10 -6.85 -29.25
N ASN A 218 9.55 -5.94 -28.43
CA ASN A 218 9.84 -4.51 -28.46
C ASN A 218 11.01 -4.13 -27.52
N TYR A 219 11.57 -5.06 -26.76
CA TYR A 219 12.51 -4.77 -25.66
C TYR A 219 13.81 -4.11 -26.11
N PHE A 220 14.19 -4.26 -27.38
CA PHE A 220 15.31 -3.56 -27.99
C PHE A 220 15.22 -2.03 -27.84
N THR A 221 14.01 -1.48 -27.71
CA THR A 221 13.80 -0.04 -27.55
C THR A 221 14.35 0.50 -26.23
N ILE A 222 14.54 -0.34 -25.20
CA ILE A 222 15.14 0.07 -23.91
C ILE A 222 16.59 0.53 -24.08
N ASN A 223 17.27 0.10 -25.15
CA ASN A 223 18.64 0.53 -25.46
C ASN A 223 18.77 2.06 -25.61
N GLU A 224 17.67 2.77 -25.92
CA GLU A 224 17.64 4.24 -25.98
C GLU A 224 17.86 4.92 -24.62
N VAL A 225 17.68 4.20 -23.51
CA VAL A 225 17.83 4.75 -22.14
C VAL A 225 19.29 4.69 -21.66
N PHE A 226 20.13 3.90 -22.34
CA PHE A 226 21.54 3.72 -22.02
C PHE A 226 22.43 4.64 -22.83
N SER A 227 23.44 5.20 -22.16
CA SER A 227 24.39 6.13 -22.76
C SER A 227 25.58 5.37 -23.35
N PHE A 228 26.00 4.28 -22.71
CA PHE A 228 27.17 3.50 -23.08
C PHE A 228 26.81 2.31 -23.97
N SER A 229 27.56 2.09 -25.04
CA SER A 229 27.37 0.94 -25.95
C SER A 229 27.53 -0.39 -25.23
N ARG A 230 28.49 -0.48 -24.30
CA ARG A 230 28.74 -1.68 -23.49
C ARG A 230 27.50 -2.13 -22.70
N THR A 231 26.76 -1.19 -22.11
CA THR A 231 25.55 -1.51 -21.36
C THR A 231 24.44 -2.06 -22.25
N LYS A 232 24.35 -1.60 -23.50
CA LYS A 232 23.42 -2.12 -24.52
C LYS A 232 23.78 -3.54 -24.93
N GLU A 233 25.07 -3.80 -25.12
CA GLU A 233 25.62 -5.14 -25.39
C GLU A 233 25.32 -6.09 -24.23
N ASP A 234 25.59 -5.68 -22.98
CA ASP A 234 25.32 -6.48 -21.79
C ASP A 234 23.83 -6.82 -21.59
N LEU A 235 22.92 -5.93 -22.01
CA LEU A 235 21.48 -6.23 -22.02
C LEU A 235 21.12 -7.22 -23.14
N ALA A 236 21.65 -7.01 -24.34
CA ALA A 236 21.40 -7.90 -25.47
C ALA A 236 21.89 -9.33 -25.20
N ASP A 237 23.07 -9.47 -24.60
CA ASP A 237 23.63 -10.75 -24.19
C ASP A 237 22.80 -11.43 -23.11
N TYR A 238 22.30 -10.66 -22.13
CA TYR A 238 21.37 -11.20 -21.14
C TYR A 238 20.10 -11.76 -21.79
N ILE A 239 19.48 -10.99 -22.68
CA ILE A 239 18.24 -11.38 -23.39
C ILE A 239 18.45 -12.63 -24.24
N LYS A 240 19.58 -12.72 -24.95
CA LYS A 240 19.93 -13.88 -25.78
C LYS A 240 20.08 -15.17 -24.96
N ASN A 241 20.57 -15.06 -23.72
CA ASN A 241 20.80 -16.20 -22.84
C ASN A 241 19.63 -16.45 -21.86
N PHE A 242 18.58 -15.63 -21.90
CA PHE A 242 17.42 -15.75 -21.04
C PHE A 242 16.57 -16.98 -21.43
N ARG A 243 16.26 -17.82 -20.44
CA ARG A 243 15.48 -19.07 -20.61
C ARG A 243 14.20 -19.02 -19.79
#